data_AF-A0A377ZI90-F1
#
_entry.id   AF-A0A377ZI90-F1
#
_cell.length_a   1.000
_cell.length_b   1.000
_cell.length_c   1.000
_cell.angle_alpha   90.00
_cell.angle_beta   90.00
_cell.angle_gamma   90.00
#
_symmetry.space_group_name_H-M   'P 1'
#
loop_
_entity.id
_entity.type
_entity.pdbx_description
1 polymer ?
#
loop_
_entity_poly.entity_id
_entity_poly.type
_entity_poly.pdbx_seq_one_letter_code
_entity_poly.pdbx_strand_id
1 'polypeptide(L)'
;MTATVFSPELQNSARRDGQEIQLKALQQYWQLALAPGMQRAVNQAEVAQDVADFVDRIDQLVTAFDHTTEQRIERVVWIHRILAIGMALLLIFTIIWLRARLLRPWKQLLSMARAVSQRDFTQRAHISGRNEMATLGMALNNMSEELAESYAVLERRVQEKTAGLEQKNEILAFLWQANRRLHSSAPLCERISPVLNGLQGLTLLRDIEVRVYDLEDEDNHQEFTCHSDDDCDDKGCYLCPRNLPPLPDGGTTLKWRLSDAHSQYGILLATLPVGRHLSHDQQQLVDTLVEQLTSTLALDRHQEKQQQLIVMEERATIARELHDSIAQSLSCMKMQVSCLQMQGDALPTESRQLLGQIRNELNTSWASCGSC
;
A
#
# COMPACT_ATOMS: atom_id res chain seq x y z
N MET A 1 -0.56 -47.48 95.94
CA MET A 1 -0.32 -46.02 96.09
C MET A 1 1.06 -45.68 96.66
N THR A 2 1.68 -46.53 97.48
CA THR A 2 3.10 -46.39 97.85
C THR A 2 4.06 -46.41 96.64
N ALA A 3 3.73 -47.17 95.58
CA ALA A 3 4.56 -47.22 94.38
C ALA A 3 4.58 -45.90 93.55
N THR A 4 3.53 -45.08 93.63
CA THR A 4 3.39 -43.88 92.79
C THR A 4 3.95 -42.63 93.45
N VAL A 5 3.70 -42.43 94.75
CA VAL A 5 4.16 -41.25 95.53
C VAL A 5 5.68 -41.25 95.77
N PHE A 6 6.30 -42.44 95.75
CA PHE A 6 7.75 -42.62 95.93
C PHE A 6 8.47 -43.00 94.63
N SER A 7 7.83 -42.84 93.47
CA SER A 7 8.45 -43.18 92.19
C SER A 7 9.62 -42.22 91.87
N PRO A 8 10.72 -42.73 91.27
CA PRO A 8 11.88 -41.91 90.91
C PRO A 8 11.54 -40.86 89.83
N GLU A 9 10.55 -41.15 88.97
CA GLU A 9 10.11 -40.21 87.94
C GLU A 9 9.41 -38.98 88.53
N LEU A 10 8.52 -39.18 89.51
CA LEU A 10 7.81 -38.08 90.16
C LEU A 10 8.76 -37.20 90.99
N GLN A 11 9.77 -37.80 91.64
CA GLN A 11 10.83 -37.05 92.32
C GLN A 11 11.68 -36.23 91.35
N ASN A 12 12.01 -36.78 90.18
CA ASN A 12 12.76 -36.07 89.15
C ASN A 12 11.96 -34.91 88.54
N SER A 13 10.65 -35.11 88.29
CA SER A 13 9.76 -34.05 87.82
C SER A 13 9.58 -32.95 88.87
N ALA A 14 9.38 -33.31 90.15
CA ALA A 14 9.31 -32.34 91.25
C ALA A 14 10.60 -31.54 91.42
N ARG A 15 11.77 -32.16 91.22
CA ARG A 15 13.06 -31.46 91.21
C ARG A 15 13.17 -30.50 90.03
N ARG A 16 12.75 -30.93 88.84
CA ARG A 16 12.84 -30.14 87.60
C ARG A 16 11.95 -28.89 87.63
N ASP A 17 10.80 -28.98 88.30
CA ASP A 17 9.83 -27.88 88.39
C ASP A 17 9.83 -27.17 89.76
N GLY A 18 10.81 -27.49 90.62
CA GLY A 18 11.02 -26.79 91.90
C GLY A 18 10.02 -27.14 93.02
N GLN A 19 9.19 -28.16 92.83
CA GLN A 19 8.15 -28.61 93.76
C GLN A 19 8.61 -29.70 94.75
N GLU A 20 9.93 -29.83 94.99
CA GLU A 20 10.47 -30.84 95.92
C GLU A 20 9.90 -30.70 97.34
N ILE A 21 9.65 -29.47 97.79
CA ILE A 21 9.16 -29.19 99.15
C ILE A 21 7.73 -29.73 99.32
N GLN A 22 6.86 -29.48 98.32
CA GLN A 22 5.47 -29.95 98.34
C GLN A 22 5.41 -31.48 98.23
N LEU A 23 6.24 -32.10 97.38
CA LEU A 23 6.32 -33.56 97.28
C LEU A 23 6.81 -34.20 98.58
N LYS A 24 7.83 -33.62 99.22
CA LYS A 24 8.34 -34.09 100.52
C LYS A 24 7.26 -33.98 101.61
N ALA A 25 6.49 -32.88 101.64
CA ALA A 25 5.39 -32.71 102.58
C ALA A 25 4.28 -33.76 102.37
N LEU A 26 3.94 -34.08 101.12
CA LEU A 26 2.98 -35.13 100.77
C LEU A 26 3.47 -36.52 101.21
N GLN A 27 4.76 -36.83 100.95
CA GLN A 27 5.40 -38.09 101.36
C GLN A 27 5.44 -38.25 102.88
N GLN A 28 5.75 -37.18 103.61
CA GLN A 28 5.75 -37.17 105.08
C GLN A 28 4.34 -37.38 105.64
N TYR A 29 3.34 -36.69 105.10
CA TYR A 29 1.95 -36.85 105.55
C TYR A 29 1.45 -38.29 105.32
N TRP A 30 1.79 -38.90 104.18
CA TRP A 30 1.48 -40.32 103.92
C TRP A 30 2.12 -41.25 104.98
N GLN A 31 3.40 -41.07 105.30
CA GLN A 31 4.13 -41.94 106.22
C GLN A 31 3.73 -41.75 107.69
N LEU A 32 3.49 -40.52 108.12
CA LEU A 32 3.29 -40.17 109.54
C LEU A 32 1.82 -40.18 109.97
N ALA A 33 0.89 -39.82 109.08
CA ALA A 33 -0.53 -39.67 109.42
C ALA A 33 -1.41 -40.72 108.72
N LEU A 34 -1.40 -40.76 107.39
CA LEU A 34 -2.41 -41.52 106.64
C LEU A 34 -2.19 -43.04 106.66
N ALA A 35 -0.96 -43.52 106.43
CA ALA A 35 -0.65 -44.95 106.46
C ALA A 35 -0.90 -45.61 107.83
N PRO A 36 -0.44 -45.05 108.97
CA PRO A 36 -0.77 -45.60 110.28
C PRO A 36 -2.25 -45.39 110.65
N GLY A 37 -2.89 -44.30 110.20
CA GLY A 37 -4.33 -44.05 110.39
C GLY A 37 -5.21 -45.11 109.74
N MET A 38 -4.93 -45.47 108.48
CA MET A 38 -5.63 -46.54 107.77
C MET A 38 -5.42 -47.93 108.39
N GLN A 39 -4.27 -48.18 109.03
CA GLN A 39 -3.97 -49.46 109.68
C GLN A 39 -4.66 -49.62 111.05
N ARG A 40 -4.98 -48.51 111.73
CA ARG A 40 -5.66 -48.50 113.03
C ARG A 40 -7.17 -48.33 112.94
N ALA A 41 -7.68 -47.77 111.86
CA ALA A 41 -9.10 -47.46 111.72
C ALA A 41 -9.95 -48.71 111.55
N VAL A 42 -11.05 -48.77 112.31
CA VAL A 42 -12.06 -49.85 112.22
C VAL A 42 -13.23 -49.42 111.33
N ASN A 43 -13.51 -48.11 111.23
CA ASN A 43 -14.58 -47.53 110.42
C ASN A 43 -14.05 -46.53 109.39
N GLN A 44 -14.64 -46.53 108.19
CA GLN A 44 -14.25 -45.66 107.07
C GLN A 44 -14.40 -44.16 107.38
N ALA A 45 -15.31 -43.79 108.29
CA ALA A 45 -15.56 -42.40 108.67
C ALA A 45 -14.39 -41.75 109.44
N GLU A 46 -13.56 -42.54 110.14
CA GLU A 46 -12.42 -41.99 110.92
C GLU A 46 -11.25 -41.57 110.03
N VAL A 47 -11.09 -42.17 108.85
CA VAL A 47 -9.99 -41.87 107.90
C VAL A 47 -10.46 -40.97 106.75
N ALA A 48 -11.76 -40.74 106.61
CA ALA A 48 -12.32 -39.98 105.49
C ALA A 48 -11.74 -38.56 105.41
N GLN A 49 -11.51 -37.91 106.56
CA GLN A 49 -10.93 -36.57 106.62
C GLN A 49 -9.44 -36.57 106.25
N ASP A 50 -8.64 -37.51 106.77
CA ASP A 50 -7.22 -37.63 106.42
C ASP A 50 -7.01 -37.97 104.94
N VAL A 51 -7.90 -38.76 104.35
CA VAL A 51 -7.89 -39.05 102.90
C VAL A 51 -8.24 -37.79 102.11
N ALA A 52 -9.23 -37.00 102.54
CA ALA A 52 -9.60 -35.74 101.88
C ALA A 52 -8.46 -34.73 101.91
N ASP A 53 -7.81 -34.55 103.07
CA ASP A 53 -6.65 -33.66 103.23
C ASP A 53 -5.45 -34.13 102.40
N PHE A 54 -5.26 -35.44 102.24
CA PHE A 54 -4.24 -35.99 101.35
C PHE A 54 -4.55 -35.73 99.87
N VAL A 55 -5.81 -35.91 99.45
CA VAL A 55 -6.24 -35.64 98.06
C VAL A 55 -6.12 -34.16 97.72
N ASP A 56 -6.46 -33.25 98.64
CA ASP A 56 -6.30 -31.80 98.45
C ASP A 56 -4.82 -31.41 98.24
N ARG A 57 -3.91 -32.04 98.99
CA ARG A 57 -2.45 -31.84 98.80
C ARG A 57 -1.94 -32.40 97.47
N ILE A 58 -2.55 -33.48 96.95
CA ILE A 58 -2.26 -33.96 95.59
C ILE A 58 -2.75 -32.94 94.56
N ASP A 59 -3.97 -32.41 94.73
CA ASP A 59 -4.56 -31.44 93.81
C ASP A 59 -3.75 -30.14 93.72
N GLN A 60 -3.27 -29.64 94.87
CA GLN A 60 -2.37 -28.48 94.93
C GLN A 60 -1.03 -28.75 94.21
N LEU A 61 -0.46 -29.94 94.38
CA LEU A 61 0.79 -30.33 93.72
C LEU A 61 0.60 -30.46 92.21
N VAL A 62 -0.50 -31.06 91.75
CA VAL A 62 -0.84 -31.21 90.33
C VAL A 62 -1.08 -29.84 89.70
N THR A 63 -1.83 -28.96 90.35
CA THR A 63 -2.08 -27.58 89.88
C THR A 63 -0.78 -26.78 89.74
N ALA A 64 0.17 -26.97 90.66
CA ALA A 64 1.48 -26.33 90.57
C ALA A 64 2.33 -26.84 89.40
N PHE A 65 2.23 -28.13 89.05
CA PHE A 65 2.85 -28.68 87.84
C PHE A 65 2.19 -28.15 86.56
N ASP A 66 0.87 -28.10 86.50
CA ASP A 66 0.14 -27.61 85.32
C ASP A 66 0.47 -26.14 85.04
N HIS A 67 0.48 -25.28 86.07
CA HIS A 67 0.74 -23.85 85.88
C HIS A 67 2.19 -23.55 85.42
N THR A 68 3.18 -24.34 85.86
CA THR A 68 4.58 -24.12 85.46
C THR A 68 4.88 -24.63 84.05
N THR A 69 4.20 -25.69 83.62
CA THR A 69 4.32 -26.24 82.27
C THR A 69 3.63 -25.35 81.23
N GLU A 70 2.43 -24.84 81.53
CA GLU A 70 1.67 -23.95 80.66
C GLU A 70 2.43 -22.65 80.33
N GLN A 71 3.04 -22.02 81.34
CA GLN A 71 3.81 -20.78 81.15
C GLN A 71 5.09 -20.95 80.30
N ARG A 72 5.69 -22.14 80.29
CA ARG A 72 6.86 -22.44 79.43
C ARG A 72 6.40 -22.66 77.99
N ILE A 73 5.29 -23.35 77.79
CA ILE A 73 4.69 -23.59 76.47
C ILE A 73 4.28 -22.25 75.84
N GLU A 74 3.60 -21.38 76.57
CA GLU A 74 3.20 -20.05 76.10
C GLU A 74 4.39 -19.20 75.62
N ARG A 75 5.47 -19.15 76.40
CA ARG A 75 6.67 -18.38 76.03
C ARG A 75 7.36 -18.92 74.78
N VAL A 76 7.48 -20.24 74.65
CA VAL A 76 8.06 -20.87 73.46
C VAL A 76 7.21 -20.59 72.22
N VAL A 77 5.88 -20.65 72.34
CA VAL A 77 4.94 -20.32 71.26
C VAL A 77 5.06 -18.84 70.87
N TRP A 78 5.17 -17.93 71.83
CA TRP A 78 5.36 -16.50 71.56
C TRP A 78 6.67 -16.20 70.81
N ILE A 79 7.79 -16.80 71.23
CA ILE A 79 9.09 -16.62 70.55
C ILE A 79 9.03 -17.15 69.11
N HIS A 80 8.44 -18.34 68.90
CA HIS A 80 8.26 -18.89 67.55
C HIS A 80 7.38 -18.01 66.66
N ARG A 81 6.30 -17.43 67.21
CA ARG A 81 5.44 -16.49 66.48
C ARG A 81 6.21 -15.22 66.06
N ILE A 82 7.00 -14.64 66.95
CA ILE A 82 7.82 -13.46 66.64
C ILE A 82 8.85 -13.79 65.54
N LEU A 83 9.54 -14.93 65.65
CA LEU A 83 10.50 -15.38 64.65
C LEU A 83 9.84 -15.60 63.29
N ALA A 84 8.66 -16.24 63.26
CA ALA A 84 7.90 -16.49 62.04
C ALA A 84 7.46 -15.17 61.37
N ILE A 85 7.00 -14.20 62.17
CA ILE A 85 6.64 -12.86 61.68
C ILE A 85 7.88 -12.15 61.12
N GLY A 86 9.01 -12.19 61.82
CA GLY A 86 10.26 -11.60 61.35
C GLY A 86 10.73 -12.19 60.02
N MET A 87 10.67 -13.52 59.88
CA MET A 87 11.01 -14.21 58.64
C MET A 87 10.04 -13.85 57.50
N ALA A 88 8.74 -13.77 57.77
CA ALA A 88 7.75 -13.34 56.79
C ALA A 88 8.01 -11.91 56.31
N LEU A 89 8.32 -10.97 57.21
CA LEU A 89 8.67 -9.60 56.86
C LEU A 89 9.94 -9.51 56.02
N LEU A 90 10.98 -10.28 56.36
CA LEU A 90 12.20 -10.36 55.56
C LEU A 90 11.95 -10.94 54.16
N LEU A 91 11.09 -11.97 54.05
CA LEU A 91 10.69 -12.51 52.74
C LEU A 91 9.93 -11.47 51.91
N ILE A 92 8.98 -10.77 52.51
CA ILE A 92 8.24 -9.71 51.81
C ILE A 92 9.19 -8.60 51.35
N PHE A 93 10.11 -8.17 52.23
CA PHE A 93 11.12 -7.16 51.90
C PHE A 93 12.02 -7.59 50.75
N THR A 94 12.56 -8.81 50.77
CA THR A 94 13.42 -9.33 49.71
C THR A 94 12.67 -9.47 48.39
N ILE A 95 11.41 -9.91 48.39
CA ILE A 95 10.56 -9.97 47.19
C ILE A 95 10.35 -8.58 46.60
N ILE A 96 10.00 -7.59 47.43
CA ILE A 96 9.78 -6.20 46.97
C ILE A 96 11.06 -5.61 46.41
N TRP A 97 12.19 -5.79 47.10
CA TRP A 97 13.50 -5.30 46.68
C TRP A 97 13.93 -5.93 45.35
N LEU A 98 13.80 -7.25 45.21
CA LEU A 98 14.11 -7.99 43.98
C LEU A 98 13.23 -7.53 42.81
N ARG A 99 11.93 -7.34 43.04
CA ARG A 99 11.00 -6.83 42.02
C ARG A 99 11.37 -5.44 41.53
N ALA A 100 11.73 -4.56 42.45
CA ALA A 100 12.11 -3.19 42.13
C ALA A 100 13.46 -3.12 41.41
N ARG A 101 14.45 -3.92 41.86
CA ARG A 101 15.83 -3.84 41.38
C ARG A 101 16.10 -4.64 40.11
N LEU A 102 15.46 -5.80 39.92
CA LEU A 102 15.70 -6.69 38.78
C LEU A 102 14.52 -6.78 37.82
N LEU A 103 13.31 -7.03 38.34
CA LEU A 103 12.17 -7.37 37.47
C LEU A 103 11.64 -6.17 36.68
N ARG A 104 11.63 -4.97 37.28
CA ARG A 104 11.18 -3.73 36.62
C ARG A 104 12.09 -3.31 35.45
N PRO A 105 13.43 -3.18 35.61
CA PRO A 105 14.32 -2.83 34.50
C PRO A 105 14.29 -3.87 33.37
N TRP A 106 14.20 -5.15 33.70
CA TRP A 106 14.15 -6.22 32.70
C TRP A 106 12.91 -6.11 31.82
N LYS A 107 11.74 -5.84 32.41
CA LYS A 107 10.50 -5.64 31.65
C LYS A 107 10.58 -4.43 30.72
N GLN A 108 11.21 -3.34 31.16
CA GLN A 108 11.40 -2.14 30.33
C GLN A 108 12.30 -2.40 29.12
N LEU A 109 13.42 -3.11 29.31
CA LEU A 109 14.28 -3.52 28.19
C LEU A 109 13.54 -4.41 27.20
N LEU A 110 12.77 -5.39 27.69
CA LEU A 110 12.02 -6.29 26.84
C LEU A 110 10.90 -5.57 26.07
N SER A 111 10.19 -4.63 26.71
CA SER A 111 9.18 -3.84 26.01
C SER A 111 9.80 -2.93 24.95
N MET A 112 10.97 -2.34 25.22
CA MET A 112 11.66 -1.51 24.24
C MET A 112 12.18 -2.34 23.06
N ALA A 113 12.78 -3.50 23.30
CA ALA A 113 13.20 -4.40 22.23
C ALA A 113 12.01 -4.82 21.33
N ARG A 114 10.82 -5.05 21.91
CA ARG A 114 9.60 -5.31 21.14
C ARG A 114 9.12 -4.08 20.36
N ALA A 115 9.14 -2.89 20.95
CA ALA A 115 8.76 -1.65 20.26
C ALA A 115 9.64 -1.39 19.03
N VAL A 116 10.96 -1.55 19.19
CA VAL A 116 11.94 -1.45 18.09
C VAL A 116 11.63 -2.47 16.98
N SER A 117 11.25 -3.71 17.33
CA SER A 117 10.86 -4.71 16.33
C SER A 117 9.58 -4.36 15.56
N GLN A 118 8.70 -3.56 16.17
CA GLN A 118 7.47 -3.06 15.55
C GLN A 118 7.66 -1.72 14.83
N ARG A 119 8.92 -1.27 14.63
CA ARG A 119 9.30 0.03 14.03
C ARG A 119 8.87 1.25 14.84
N ASP A 120 8.56 1.09 16.12
CA ASP A 120 8.37 2.20 17.04
C ASP A 120 9.70 2.54 17.73
N PHE A 121 10.41 3.53 17.16
CA PHE A 121 11.67 4.03 17.68
C PHE A 121 11.50 5.19 18.68
N THR A 122 10.29 5.50 19.14
CA THR A 122 10.05 6.63 20.06
C THR A 122 10.26 6.25 21.54
N GLN A 123 10.11 4.97 21.87
CA GLN A 123 10.26 4.46 23.23
C GLN A 123 11.71 4.56 23.72
N ARG A 124 11.90 4.82 25.03
CA ARG A 124 13.21 4.96 25.67
C ARG A 124 13.26 4.27 27.03
N ALA A 125 14.30 3.47 27.25
CA ALA A 125 14.54 2.78 28.52
C ALA A 125 15.32 3.70 29.47
N HIS A 126 14.64 4.23 30.49
CA HIS A 126 15.23 5.09 31.51
C HIS A 126 15.61 4.27 32.75
N ILE A 127 16.70 3.53 32.66
CA ILE A 127 17.19 2.67 33.76
C ILE A 127 18.21 3.45 34.57
N SER A 128 17.87 3.75 35.83
CA SER A 128 18.77 4.45 36.75
C SER A 128 19.75 3.49 37.44
N GLY A 129 21.05 3.75 37.33
CA GLY A 129 22.10 2.99 38.01
C GLY A 129 23.41 2.97 37.22
N ARG A 130 24.50 2.54 37.87
CA ARG A 130 25.81 2.31 37.23
C ARG A 130 26.11 0.81 37.07
N ASN A 131 25.12 0.05 36.62
CA ASN A 131 25.25 -1.40 36.40
C ASN A 131 25.12 -1.76 34.91
N GLU A 132 25.34 -3.03 34.60
CA GLU A 132 25.31 -3.60 33.25
C GLU A 132 23.96 -3.39 32.57
N MET A 133 22.86 -3.46 33.33
CA MET A 133 21.50 -3.20 32.84
C MET A 133 21.31 -1.76 32.37
N ALA A 134 21.85 -0.78 33.10
CA ALA A 134 21.82 0.62 32.66
C ALA A 134 22.65 0.82 31.38
N THR A 135 23.81 0.17 31.29
CA THR A 135 24.66 0.19 30.10
C THR A 135 23.94 -0.39 28.88
N LEU A 136 23.27 -1.53 29.05
CA LEU A 136 22.46 -2.15 28.00
C LEU A 136 21.27 -1.26 27.58
N GLY A 137 20.61 -0.62 28.54
CA GLY A 137 19.55 0.35 28.26
C GLY A 137 20.03 1.54 27.44
N MET A 138 21.21 2.09 27.77
CA MET A 138 21.83 3.17 26.99
C MET A 138 22.19 2.71 25.57
N ALA A 139 22.81 1.53 25.42
CA ALA A 139 23.14 0.99 24.11
C ALA A 139 21.89 0.77 23.23
N LEU A 140 20.80 0.26 23.81
CA LEU A 140 19.53 0.07 23.11
C LEU A 140 18.88 1.41 22.72
N ASN A 141 18.97 2.42 23.58
CA ASN A 141 18.50 3.77 23.27
C ASN A 141 19.28 4.37 22.08
N ASN A 142 20.62 4.29 22.09
CA ASN A 142 21.46 4.80 21.01
C ASN A 142 21.18 4.09 19.68
N MET A 143 21.07 2.75 19.69
CA MET A 143 20.72 1.99 18.48
C MET A 143 19.34 2.39 17.94
N SER A 144 18.36 2.63 18.82
CA SER A 144 17.01 3.06 18.41
C SER A 144 17.04 4.46 17.79
N GLU A 145 17.91 5.34 18.26
CA GLU A 145 18.13 6.67 17.72
C GLU A 145 18.78 6.64 16.33
N GLU A 146 19.87 5.87 16.16
CA GLU A 146 20.50 5.67 14.84
C GLU A 146 19.53 5.05 13.83
N LEU A 147 18.73 4.06 14.25
CA LEU A 147 17.71 3.46 13.40
C LEU A 147 16.64 4.49 12.99
N ALA A 148 16.15 5.30 13.92
CA ALA A 148 15.19 6.35 13.61
C ALA A 148 15.72 7.35 12.58
N GLU A 149 16.99 7.76 12.73
CA GLU A 149 17.65 8.67 11.79
C GLU A 149 17.83 8.03 10.40
N SER A 150 18.32 6.79 10.34
CA SER A 150 18.46 6.03 9.09
C SER A 150 17.12 5.89 8.37
N TYR A 151 16.04 5.56 9.10
CA TYR A 151 14.70 5.46 8.53
C TYR A 151 14.20 6.81 8.00
N ALA A 152 14.44 7.91 8.71
CA ALA A 152 14.05 9.25 8.26
C ALA A 152 14.79 9.67 6.98
N VAL A 153 16.08 9.33 6.85
CA VAL A 153 16.87 9.57 5.63
C VAL A 153 16.35 8.71 4.47
N LEU A 154 16.02 7.45 4.72
CA LEU A 154 15.47 6.57 3.70
C LEU A 154 14.11 7.07 3.21
N GLU A 155 13.22 7.48 4.12
CA GLU A 155 11.91 8.04 3.79
C GLU A 155 12.03 9.29 2.91
N ARG A 156 12.97 10.21 3.22
CA ARG A 156 13.27 11.35 2.34
C ARG A 156 13.67 10.92 0.93
N ARG A 157 14.58 9.95 0.79
CA ARG A 157 14.99 9.45 -0.54
C ARG A 157 13.85 8.78 -1.28
N VAL A 158 12.97 8.06 -0.58
CA VAL A 158 11.78 7.46 -1.18
C VAL A 158 10.85 8.55 -1.68
N GLN A 159 10.60 9.60 -0.89
CA GLN A 159 9.78 10.73 -1.31
C GLN A 159 10.38 11.48 -2.51
N GLU A 160 11.68 11.77 -2.49
CA GLU A 160 12.40 12.40 -3.62
C GLU A 160 12.30 11.56 -4.90
N LYS A 161 12.51 10.23 -4.80
CA LYS A 161 12.39 9.33 -5.96
C LYS A 161 10.95 9.16 -6.44
N THR A 162 9.98 9.13 -5.53
CA THR A 162 8.57 9.00 -5.88
C THR A 162 8.07 10.25 -6.60
N ALA A 163 8.46 11.45 -6.13
CA ALA A 163 8.14 12.70 -6.80
C ALA A 163 8.72 12.77 -8.23
N GLY A 164 9.98 12.32 -8.41
CA GLY A 164 10.59 12.26 -9.75
C GLY A 164 9.99 11.20 -10.68
N LEU A 165 9.42 10.12 -10.12
CA LEU A 165 8.76 9.06 -10.88
C LEU A 165 7.37 9.48 -11.38
N GLU A 166 6.62 10.23 -10.57
CA GLU A 166 5.27 10.69 -10.93
C GLU A 166 5.31 11.59 -12.16
N GLN A 167 6.23 12.56 -12.21
CA GLN A 167 6.43 13.43 -13.37
C GLN A 167 6.76 12.63 -14.64
N LYS A 168 7.62 11.62 -14.55
CA LYS A 168 7.96 10.76 -15.70
C LYS A 168 6.77 9.92 -16.15
N ASN A 169 5.96 9.45 -15.21
CA ASN A 169 4.76 8.67 -15.51
C ASN A 169 3.72 9.53 -16.24
N GLU A 170 3.52 10.78 -15.83
CA GLU A 170 2.63 11.72 -16.54
C GLU A 170 3.07 11.97 -17.99
N ILE A 171 4.36 12.22 -18.22
CA ILE A 171 4.93 12.40 -19.57
C ILE A 171 4.70 11.17 -20.43
N LEU A 172 4.96 9.97 -19.90
CA LEU A 172 4.76 8.71 -20.62
C LEU A 172 3.27 8.45 -20.93
N ALA A 173 2.38 8.71 -19.97
CA ALA A 173 0.94 8.56 -20.15
C ALA A 173 0.43 9.50 -21.25
N PHE A 174 0.90 10.75 -21.27
CA PHE A 174 0.59 11.72 -22.32
C PHE A 174 1.10 11.26 -23.69
N LEU A 175 2.37 10.83 -23.81
CA LEU A 175 2.93 10.34 -25.08
C LEU A 175 2.14 9.16 -25.65
N TRP A 176 1.69 8.24 -24.79
CA TRP A 176 0.87 7.12 -25.21
C TRP A 176 -0.52 7.56 -25.68
N GLN A 177 -1.16 8.48 -24.94
CA GLN A 177 -2.47 9.01 -25.30
C GLN A 177 -2.41 9.83 -26.59
N ALA A 178 -1.36 10.64 -26.77
CA ALA A 178 -1.10 11.40 -27.99
C ALA A 178 -0.94 10.46 -29.19
N ASN A 179 -0.06 9.46 -29.08
CA ASN A 179 0.17 8.47 -30.14
C ASN A 179 -1.14 7.79 -30.56
N ARG A 180 -1.93 7.29 -29.60
CA ARG A 180 -3.20 6.61 -29.89
C ARG A 180 -4.21 7.52 -30.59
N ARG A 181 -4.23 8.81 -30.25
CA ARG A 181 -5.16 9.78 -30.83
C ARG A 181 -4.75 10.19 -32.25
N LEU A 182 -3.46 10.42 -32.48
CA LEU A 182 -2.91 10.78 -33.78
C LEU A 182 -3.16 9.68 -34.84
N HIS A 183 -3.12 8.41 -34.45
CA HIS A 183 -3.40 7.28 -35.35
C HIS A 183 -4.88 6.88 -35.42
N SER A 184 -5.79 7.67 -34.86
CA SER A 184 -7.23 7.40 -34.99
C SER A 184 -7.76 7.77 -36.39
N SER A 185 -8.93 7.24 -36.76
CA SER A 185 -9.57 7.53 -38.05
C SER A 185 -10.33 8.87 -38.09
N ALA A 186 -10.18 9.72 -37.07
CA ALA A 186 -10.85 11.01 -36.99
C ALA A 186 -10.18 12.05 -37.92
N PRO A 187 -10.87 13.14 -38.30
CA PRO A 187 -10.27 14.23 -39.06
C PRO A 187 -9.02 14.79 -38.37
N LEU A 188 -8.06 15.27 -39.16
CA LEU A 188 -6.74 15.72 -38.69
C LEU A 188 -6.81 16.79 -37.59
N CYS A 189 -7.75 17.73 -37.71
CA CYS A 189 -8.02 18.77 -36.71
C CYS A 189 -8.42 18.18 -35.34
N GLU A 190 -9.30 17.18 -35.31
CA GLU A 190 -9.78 16.54 -34.07
C GLU A 190 -8.70 15.71 -33.39
N ARG A 191 -7.70 15.27 -34.16
CA ARG A 191 -6.56 14.49 -33.68
C ARG A 191 -5.47 15.38 -33.08
N ILE A 192 -5.07 16.43 -33.80
CA ILE A 192 -3.91 17.27 -33.44
C ILE A 192 -4.27 18.25 -32.31
N SER A 193 -5.42 18.93 -32.37
CA SER A 193 -5.74 20.02 -31.42
C SER A 193 -5.68 19.59 -29.94
N PRO A 194 -6.27 18.44 -29.53
CA PRO A 194 -6.19 17.99 -28.14
C PRO A 194 -4.77 17.61 -27.69
N VAL A 195 -3.92 17.17 -28.62
CA VAL A 195 -2.54 16.79 -28.34
C VAL A 195 -1.69 18.03 -28.09
N LEU A 196 -1.86 19.08 -28.90
CA LEU A 196 -1.20 20.36 -28.70
C LEU A 196 -1.65 21.01 -27.37
N ASN A 197 -2.93 20.92 -27.02
CA ASN A 197 -3.44 21.38 -25.71
C ASN A 197 -2.77 20.65 -24.54
N GLY A 198 -2.63 19.33 -24.62
CA GLY A 198 -1.96 18.56 -23.57
C GLY A 198 -0.45 18.86 -23.48
N LEU A 199 0.21 19.17 -24.60
CA LEU A 199 1.60 19.61 -24.61
C LEU A 199 1.79 20.92 -23.86
N GLN A 200 0.85 21.85 -23.97
CA GLN A 200 0.87 23.12 -23.22
C GLN A 200 0.72 22.90 -21.70
N GLY A 201 0.02 21.85 -21.26
CA GLY A 201 -0.12 21.52 -19.85
C GLY A 201 1.15 20.95 -19.20
N LEU A 202 1.99 20.25 -19.98
CA LEU A 202 3.21 19.59 -19.50
C LEU A 202 4.50 20.40 -19.76
N THR A 203 4.41 21.40 -20.63
CA THR A 203 5.55 22.25 -21.02
C THR A 203 5.30 23.72 -20.69
N LEU A 204 6.35 24.52 -20.82
CA LEU A 204 6.29 25.97 -20.67
C LEU A 204 5.97 26.70 -21.98
N LEU A 205 5.70 25.95 -23.04
CA LEU A 205 5.44 26.47 -24.38
C LEU A 205 4.08 27.16 -24.41
N ARG A 206 3.98 28.26 -25.16
CA ARG A 206 2.75 29.01 -25.45
C ARG A 206 2.64 29.24 -26.95
N ASP A 207 1.46 29.63 -27.44
CA ASP A 207 1.19 29.85 -28.87
C ASP A 207 1.72 28.71 -29.73
N ILE A 208 1.28 27.49 -29.39
CA ILE A 208 1.64 26.30 -30.16
C ILE A 208 0.81 26.32 -31.44
N GLU A 209 1.49 26.29 -32.57
CA GLU A 209 0.92 26.36 -33.91
C GLU A 209 1.55 25.28 -34.79
N VAL A 210 0.72 24.52 -35.49
CA VAL A 210 1.15 23.52 -36.47
C VAL A 210 0.64 23.92 -37.84
N ARG A 211 1.56 24.10 -38.79
CA ARG A 211 1.23 24.28 -40.21
C ARG A 211 1.49 23.00 -40.95
N VAL A 212 0.50 22.49 -41.67
CA VAL A 212 0.58 21.29 -42.51
C VAL A 212 0.45 21.70 -43.97
N TYR A 213 1.39 21.31 -44.83
CA TYR A 213 1.41 21.68 -46.25
C TYR A 213 0.61 20.68 -47.10
N ASP A 214 -0.30 21.17 -47.93
CA ASP A 214 -1.03 20.39 -48.93
C ASP A 214 -0.33 20.48 -50.29
N LEU A 215 0.15 19.34 -50.79
CA LEU A 215 1.06 19.23 -51.95
C LEU A 215 2.36 20.05 -51.76
N GLU A 216 3.31 20.04 -52.69
CA GLU A 216 4.65 20.67 -52.53
C GLU A 216 4.62 22.22 -52.52
N ASP A 217 3.47 22.81 -52.21
CA ASP A 217 3.20 24.24 -52.31
C ASP A 217 3.16 24.87 -50.91
N GLU A 218 4.15 25.71 -50.57
CA GLU A 218 4.21 26.37 -49.26
C GLU A 218 3.03 27.33 -49.04
N ASP A 219 2.43 27.83 -50.13
CA ASP A 219 1.30 28.75 -50.11
C ASP A 219 -0.02 28.05 -49.75
N ASN A 220 -0.13 26.74 -49.93
CA ASN A 220 -1.33 25.97 -49.63
C ASN A 220 -1.12 25.12 -48.37
N HIS A 221 -1.33 25.72 -47.20
CA HIS A 221 -1.20 25.04 -45.90
C HIS A 221 -2.48 25.10 -45.08
N GLN A 222 -2.71 24.03 -44.32
CA GLN A 222 -3.71 23.97 -43.27
C GLN A 222 -3.02 24.34 -41.95
N GLU A 223 -3.53 25.38 -41.30
CA GLU A 223 -3.03 25.87 -40.01
C GLU A 223 -3.88 25.32 -38.87
N PHE A 224 -3.22 24.76 -37.85
CA PHE A 224 -3.82 24.26 -36.62
C PHE A 224 -3.23 25.00 -35.43
N THR A 225 -4.07 25.76 -34.74
CA THR A 225 -3.66 26.63 -33.64
C THR A 225 -4.26 26.20 -32.30
N CYS A 226 -3.49 26.41 -31.22
CA CYS A 226 -3.94 26.22 -29.85
C CYS A 226 -4.52 27.48 -29.18
N HIS A 227 -5.21 28.33 -29.95
CA HIS A 227 -5.90 29.50 -29.44
C HIS A 227 -7.26 29.67 -30.14
N SER A 228 -8.26 30.13 -29.40
CA SER A 228 -9.57 30.47 -29.97
C SER A 228 -9.49 31.87 -30.58
N ASP A 229 -9.21 31.96 -31.88
CA ASP A 229 -9.47 33.16 -32.67
C ASP A 229 -10.94 33.21 -33.13
N ASP A 230 -11.43 34.39 -33.49
CA ASP A 230 -12.82 34.64 -33.93
C ASP A 230 -13.20 33.76 -35.16
N ASP A 231 -12.25 33.36 -36.00
CA ASP A 231 -12.46 32.45 -37.16
C ASP A 231 -12.79 31.00 -36.76
N CYS A 232 -12.49 30.61 -35.51
CA CYS A 232 -12.73 29.27 -34.99
C CYS A 232 -14.21 29.04 -34.62
N ASP A 233 -14.89 30.11 -34.16
CA ASP A 233 -16.31 30.08 -33.81
C ASP A 233 -17.20 29.99 -35.08
N ASP A 234 -16.78 30.59 -36.21
CA ASP A 234 -17.47 30.48 -37.51
C ASP A 234 -17.45 29.05 -38.08
N LYS A 235 -16.45 28.24 -37.70
CA LYS A 235 -16.34 26.81 -38.05
C LYS A 235 -16.99 25.87 -37.04
N GLY A 236 -17.58 26.39 -35.96
CA GLY A 236 -18.25 25.59 -34.92
C GLY A 236 -17.32 24.71 -34.08
N CYS A 237 -16.03 25.06 -33.98
CA CYS A 237 -15.04 24.27 -33.26
C CYS A 237 -15.10 24.52 -31.75
N TYR A 238 -15.23 23.45 -30.96
CA TYR A 238 -15.28 23.49 -29.48
C TYR A 238 -14.05 22.85 -28.82
N LEU A 239 -12.99 22.58 -29.60
CA LEU A 239 -11.81 21.85 -29.16
C LEU A 239 -10.67 22.77 -28.65
N CYS A 240 -10.79 24.08 -28.85
CA CYS A 240 -9.79 25.07 -28.45
C CYS A 240 -10.05 25.60 -27.02
N PRO A 241 -9.00 25.80 -26.21
CA PRO A 241 -9.12 26.39 -24.89
C PRO A 241 -9.51 27.88 -25.00
N ARG A 242 -10.63 28.25 -24.37
CA ARG A 242 -11.13 29.64 -24.32
C ARG A 242 -10.53 30.37 -23.11
N ASN A 243 -10.13 31.63 -23.29
CA ASN A 243 -9.49 32.50 -22.27
C ASN A 243 -8.02 32.17 -21.93
N LEU A 244 -7.15 32.03 -22.94
CA LEU A 244 -5.71 32.10 -22.67
C LEU A 244 -5.33 33.55 -22.28
N PRO A 245 -4.45 33.75 -21.28
CA PRO A 245 -3.91 35.07 -20.99
C PRO A 245 -3.15 35.62 -22.21
N PRO A 246 -3.29 36.91 -22.54
CA PRO A 246 -2.54 37.52 -23.64
C PRO A 246 -1.04 37.36 -23.42
N LEU A 247 -0.31 37.16 -24.53
CA LEU A 247 1.13 36.94 -24.52
C LEU A 247 1.84 38.16 -23.91
N PRO A 248 2.76 37.98 -22.94
CA PRO A 248 3.67 39.06 -22.57
C PRO A 248 4.65 39.33 -23.72
N ASP A 249 4.93 40.61 -24.00
CA ASP A 249 5.93 41.03 -24.98
C ASP A 249 7.30 40.41 -24.65
N GLY A 250 7.71 39.43 -25.44
CA GLY A 250 9.01 38.78 -25.33
C GLY A 250 8.92 37.27 -25.12
N GLY A 251 9.43 36.54 -26.10
CA GLY A 251 9.67 35.12 -26.05
C GLY A 251 10.56 34.70 -27.22
N THR A 252 11.23 33.55 -27.10
CA THR A 252 11.95 32.96 -28.23
C THR A 252 11.02 32.00 -28.94
N THR A 253 10.72 32.27 -30.21
CA THR A 253 9.97 31.32 -31.06
C THR A 253 10.87 30.15 -31.41
N LEU A 254 10.47 28.96 -30.98
CA LEU A 254 11.07 27.69 -31.33
C LEU A 254 10.34 27.13 -32.55
N LYS A 255 11.11 26.53 -33.47
CA LYS A 255 10.62 25.96 -34.72
C LYS A 255 11.12 24.54 -34.87
N TRP A 256 10.19 23.61 -35.02
CA TRP A 256 10.47 22.20 -35.35
C TRP A 256 9.94 21.90 -36.76
N ARG A 257 10.76 21.23 -37.58
CA ARG A 257 10.33 20.79 -38.92
C ARG A 257 9.68 19.43 -38.82
N LEU A 258 8.50 19.30 -39.42
CA LEU A 258 7.79 18.03 -39.60
C LEU A 258 8.15 17.50 -40.99
N SER A 259 9.30 16.86 -41.11
CA SER A 259 9.84 16.38 -42.39
C SER A 259 10.48 15.02 -42.22
N ASP A 260 10.31 14.14 -43.20
CA ASP A 260 11.05 12.88 -43.31
C ASP A 260 12.15 12.98 -44.39
N ALA A 261 12.71 11.83 -44.80
CA ALA A 261 13.75 11.79 -45.84
C ALA A 261 13.25 12.17 -47.25
N HIS A 262 11.93 12.28 -47.46
CA HIS A 262 11.31 12.33 -48.78
C HIS A 262 10.37 13.52 -48.97
N SER A 263 9.85 14.12 -47.90
CA SER A 263 8.89 15.21 -47.97
C SER A 263 8.89 16.07 -46.70
N GLN A 264 8.59 17.34 -46.89
CA GLN A 264 8.26 18.26 -45.80
C GLN A 264 6.74 18.31 -45.65
N TYR A 265 6.24 17.84 -44.50
CA TYR A 265 4.80 17.82 -44.20
C TYR A 265 4.33 19.10 -43.52
N GLY A 266 5.22 19.79 -42.79
CA GLY A 266 4.81 20.93 -41.99
C GLY A 266 5.89 21.54 -41.12
N ILE A 267 5.49 22.50 -40.31
CA ILE A 267 6.30 23.09 -39.23
C ILE A 267 5.46 23.23 -37.97
N LEU A 268 6.07 22.95 -36.82
CA LEU A 268 5.54 23.25 -35.49
C LEU A 268 6.28 24.49 -34.96
N LEU A 269 5.51 25.48 -34.54
CA LEU A 269 5.97 26.73 -33.94
C LEU A 269 5.46 26.79 -32.51
N ALA A 270 6.30 27.25 -31.58
CA ALA A 270 5.86 27.56 -30.24
C ALA A 270 6.72 28.65 -29.62
N THR A 271 6.15 29.47 -28.76
CA THR A 271 6.83 30.57 -28.07
C THR A 271 7.26 30.14 -26.68
N LEU A 272 8.56 30.25 -26.39
CA LEU A 272 9.13 30.03 -25.06
C LEU A 272 9.28 31.37 -24.32
N PRO A 273 8.74 31.53 -23.10
CA PRO A 273 8.88 32.75 -22.31
C PRO A 273 10.34 33.10 -22.00
N VAL A 274 10.66 34.40 -21.95
CA VAL A 274 12.04 34.90 -21.72
C VAL A 274 12.63 34.37 -20.41
N GLY A 275 13.90 33.94 -20.44
CA GLY A 275 14.63 33.49 -19.26
C GLY A 275 14.25 32.09 -18.76
N ARG A 276 13.41 31.35 -19.50
CA ARG A 276 13.13 29.94 -19.23
C ARG A 276 13.78 29.05 -20.29
N HIS A 277 14.04 27.81 -19.90
CA HIS A 277 14.59 26.74 -20.74
C HIS A 277 13.71 25.51 -20.55
N LEU A 278 13.57 24.69 -21.58
CA LEU A 278 12.94 23.37 -21.44
C LEU A 278 13.89 22.45 -20.67
N SER A 279 13.35 21.63 -19.77
CA SER A 279 14.14 20.55 -19.16
C SER A 279 14.48 19.48 -20.19
N HIS A 280 15.48 18.65 -19.91
CA HIS A 280 15.85 17.52 -20.78
C HIS A 280 14.63 16.63 -21.10
N ASP A 281 13.82 16.31 -20.08
CA ASP A 281 12.64 15.47 -20.24
C ASP A 281 11.54 16.16 -21.07
N GLN A 282 11.39 17.49 -20.96
CA GLN A 282 10.47 18.26 -21.80
C GLN A 282 10.95 18.37 -23.25
N GLN A 283 12.26 18.50 -23.48
CA GLN A 283 12.83 18.48 -24.83
C GLN A 283 12.57 17.12 -25.49
N GLN A 284 12.87 16.03 -24.78
CA GLN A 284 12.62 14.68 -25.29
C GLN A 284 11.14 14.42 -25.57
N LEU A 285 10.24 14.94 -24.73
CA LEU A 285 8.79 14.90 -24.94
C LEU A 285 8.41 15.60 -26.26
N VAL A 286 8.88 16.83 -26.48
CA VAL A 286 8.58 17.58 -27.71
C VAL A 286 9.16 16.88 -28.94
N ASP A 287 10.40 16.41 -28.87
CA ASP A 287 11.04 15.70 -30.00
C ASP A 287 10.29 14.42 -30.37
N THR A 288 9.90 13.63 -29.36
CA THR A 288 9.11 12.40 -29.58
C THR A 288 7.75 12.73 -30.19
N LEU A 289 7.10 13.81 -29.74
CA LEU A 289 5.82 14.23 -30.28
C LEU A 289 5.93 14.74 -31.72
N VAL A 290 6.97 15.50 -32.05
CA VAL A 290 7.28 15.97 -33.41
C VAL A 290 7.50 14.77 -34.34
N GLU A 291 8.20 13.75 -33.89
CA GLU A 291 8.39 12.50 -34.64
C GLU A 291 7.06 11.77 -34.85
N GLN A 292 6.22 11.66 -33.82
CA GLN A 292 4.89 11.04 -33.93
C GLN A 292 3.97 11.81 -34.90
N LEU A 293 3.95 13.14 -34.81
CA LEU A 293 3.19 13.99 -35.73
C LEU A 293 3.68 13.81 -37.16
N THR A 294 4.99 13.84 -37.38
CA THR A 294 5.60 13.62 -38.71
C THR A 294 5.20 12.26 -39.29
N SER A 295 5.27 11.19 -38.48
CA SER A 295 4.87 9.85 -38.89
C SER A 295 3.38 9.75 -39.25
N THR A 296 2.50 10.38 -38.44
CA THR A 296 1.06 10.42 -38.73
C THR A 296 0.76 11.16 -40.03
N LEU A 297 1.38 12.33 -40.26
CA LEU A 297 1.23 13.09 -41.51
C LEU A 297 1.75 12.32 -42.72
N ALA A 298 2.87 11.59 -42.56
CA ALA A 298 3.42 10.73 -43.59
C ALA A 298 2.47 9.59 -43.97
N LEU A 299 1.86 8.94 -42.98
CA LEU A 299 0.89 7.88 -43.17
C LEU A 299 -0.38 8.38 -43.87
N ASP A 300 -0.94 9.50 -43.43
CA ASP A 300 -2.14 10.09 -44.04
C ASP A 300 -1.89 10.42 -45.52
N ARG A 301 -0.75 11.05 -45.83
CA ARG A 301 -0.38 11.40 -47.21
C ARG A 301 -0.11 10.17 -48.07
N HIS A 302 0.44 9.10 -47.49
CA HIS A 302 0.60 7.83 -48.20
C HIS A 302 -0.76 7.18 -48.50
N GLN A 303 -1.68 7.21 -47.54
CA GLN A 303 -3.02 6.67 -47.69
C GLN A 303 -3.84 7.43 -48.74
N GLU A 304 -3.77 8.76 -48.76
CA GLU A 304 -4.42 9.59 -49.79
C GLU A 304 -3.90 9.27 -51.19
N LYS A 305 -2.57 9.17 -51.36
CA LYS A 305 -1.96 8.77 -52.63
C LYS A 305 -2.42 7.38 -53.08
N GLN A 306 -2.49 6.42 -52.16
CA GLN A 306 -2.99 5.08 -52.46
C GLN A 306 -4.47 5.08 -52.87
N GLN A 307 -5.32 5.85 -52.18
CA GLN A 307 -6.73 5.99 -52.55
C GLN A 307 -6.89 6.60 -53.94
N GLN A 308 -6.11 7.63 -54.27
CA GLN A 308 -6.13 8.22 -55.61
C GLN A 308 -5.72 7.19 -56.68
N LEU A 309 -4.69 6.38 -56.44
CA LEU A 309 -4.27 5.31 -57.35
C LEU A 309 -5.35 4.25 -57.53
N ILE A 310 -6.00 3.80 -56.45
CA ILE A 310 -7.11 2.83 -56.49
C ILE A 310 -8.27 3.39 -57.32
N VAL A 311 -8.66 4.66 -57.10
CA VAL A 311 -9.73 5.31 -57.87
C VAL A 311 -9.36 5.41 -59.36
N MET A 312 -8.09 5.69 -59.68
CA MET A 312 -7.63 5.73 -61.07
C MET A 312 -7.66 4.34 -61.72
N GLU A 313 -7.26 3.29 -61.00
CA GLU A 313 -7.32 1.91 -61.48
C GLU A 313 -8.76 1.43 -61.71
N GLU A 314 -9.67 1.77 -60.79
CA GLU A 314 -11.09 1.47 -60.92
C GLU A 314 -11.69 2.17 -62.14
N ARG A 315 -11.41 3.48 -62.31
CA ARG A 315 -11.87 4.24 -63.48
C ARG A 315 -11.34 3.65 -64.79
N ALA A 316 -10.08 3.23 -64.82
CA ALA A 316 -9.49 2.59 -65.99
C ALA A 316 -10.12 1.22 -66.29
N THR A 317 -10.46 0.46 -65.25
CA THR A 317 -11.13 -0.84 -65.38
C THR A 317 -12.57 -0.69 -65.88
N ILE A 318 -13.35 0.21 -65.28
CA ILE A 318 -14.71 0.53 -65.71
C ILE A 318 -14.72 1.00 -67.16
N ALA A 319 -13.78 1.88 -67.56
CA ALA A 319 -13.69 2.35 -68.93
C ALA A 319 -13.46 1.19 -69.92
N ARG A 320 -12.62 0.22 -69.56
CA ARG A 320 -12.33 -0.95 -70.39
C ARG A 320 -13.53 -1.89 -70.50
N GLU A 321 -14.20 -2.20 -69.38
CA GLU A 321 -15.40 -3.05 -69.38
C GLU A 321 -16.57 -2.38 -70.13
N LEU A 322 -16.73 -1.07 -69.96
CA LEU A 322 -17.73 -0.30 -70.69
C LEU A 322 -17.44 -0.34 -72.20
N HIS A 323 -16.19 -0.12 -72.61
CA HIS A 323 -15.77 -0.21 -74.02
C HIS A 323 -16.06 -1.59 -74.61
N ASP A 324 -15.70 -2.67 -73.91
CA ASP A 324 -15.95 -4.05 -74.34
C ASP A 324 -17.46 -4.33 -74.50
N SER A 325 -18.29 -3.91 -73.53
CA SER A 325 -19.74 -4.11 -73.58
C SER A 325 -20.42 -3.31 -74.70
N ILE A 326 -19.98 -2.06 -74.94
CA ILE A 326 -20.46 -1.23 -76.04
C ILE A 326 -20.06 -1.85 -77.37
N ALA A 327 -18.80 -2.28 -77.52
CA ALA A 327 -18.31 -2.93 -78.73
C ALA A 327 -19.10 -4.22 -79.05
N GLN A 328 -19.43 -5.02 -78.04
CA GLN A 328 -20.23 -6.24 -78.19
C GLN A 328 -21.67 -5.94 -78.63
N SER A 329 -22.35 -5.01 -77.95
CA SER A 329 -23.74 -4.66 -78.27
C SER A 329 -23.87 -4.07 -79.68
N LEU A 330 -22.96 -3.17 -80.07
CA LEU A 330 -22.89 -2.62 -81.43
C LEU A 330 -22.61 -3.71 -82.48
N SER A 331 -21.72 -4.65 -82.18
CA SER A 331 -21.41 -5.78 -83.09
C SER A 331 -22.61 -6.70 -83.29
N CYS A 332 -23.34 -7.00 -82.20
CA CYS A 332 -24.59 -7.77 -82.26
C CYS A 332 -25.64 -7.05 -83.10
N MET A 333 -25.84 -5.75 -82.87
CA MET A 333 -26.82 -4.95 -83.60
C MET A 333 -26.47 -4.85 -85.09
N LYS A 334 -25.18 -4.69 -85.42
CA LYS A 334 -24.69 -4.74 -86.81
C LYS A 334 -24.97 -6.09 -87.48
N MET A 335 -24.79 -7.20 -86.77
CA MET A 335 -25.09 -8.54 -87.29
C MET A 335 -26.60 -8.74 -87.52
N GLN A 336 -27.45 -8.30 -86.59
CA GLN A 336 -28.91 -8.34 -86.73
C GLN A 336 -29.41 -7.50 -87.92
N VAL A 337 -28.91 -6.27 -88.07
CA VAL A 337 -29.22 -5.39 -89.21
C VAL A 337 -28.76 -6.01 -90.53
N SER A 338 -27.58 -6.63 -90.56
CA SER A 338 -27.08 -7.34 -91.75
C SER A 338 -27.96 -8.55 -92.11
N CYS A 339 -28.45 -9.31 -91.12
CA CYS A 339 -29.35 -10.43 -91.34
C CYS A 339 -30.71 -9.97 -91.90
N LEU A 340 -31.29 -8.90 -91.35
CA LEU A 340 -32.52 -8.29 -91.85
C LEU A 340 -32.38 -7.77 -93.30
N GLN A 341 -31.21 -7.25 -93.67
CA GLN A 341 -30.92 -6.84 -95.05
C GLN A 341 -30.83 -8.04 -96.02
N MET A 342 -30.32 -9.19 -95.56
CA MET A 342 -30.27 -10.41 -96.38
C MET A 342 -31.66 -11.02 -96.62
N GLN A 343 -32.62 -10.78 -95.72
CA GLN A 343 -34.05 -11.14 -95.91
C GLN A 343 -34.80 -10.14 -96.82
N GLY A 344 -34.06 -9.23 -97.46
CA GLY A 344 -34.55 -8.00 -98.06
C GLY A 344 -35.59 -8.13 -99.17
N ASP A 345 -35.76 -9.28 -99.83
CA ASP A 345 -36.65 -9.41 -100.99
C ASP A 345 -38.13 -9.14 -100.70
N ALA A 346 -38.57 -9.22 -99.43
CA ALA A 346 -39.96 -8.98 -99.02
C ALA A 346 -40.24 -7.58 -98.40
N LEU A 347 -39.22 -6.73 -98.22
CA LEU A 347 -39.35 -5.43 -97.52
C LEU A 347 -39.52 -4.25 -98.50
N PRO A 348 -40.37 -3.24 -98.17
CA PRO A 348 -40.54 -2.02 -98.96
C PRO A 348 -39.23 -1.25 -99.18
N THR A 349 -39.11 -0.57 -100.32
CA THR A 349 -37.89 0.15 -100.73
C THR A 349 -37.46 1.21 -99.71
N GLU A 350 -38.40 1.91 -99.07
CA GLU A 350 -38.11 2.89 -98.01
C GLU A 350 -37.47 2.24 -96.77
N SER A 351 -37.96 1.06 -96.35
CA SER A 351 -37.40 0.31 -95.22
C SER A 351 -35.98 -0.18 -95.51
N ARG A 352 -35.66 -0.53 -96.76
CA ARG A 352 -34.29 -0.90 -97.16
C ARG A 352 -33.33 0.28 -97.09
N GLN A 353 -33.77 1.47 -97.50
CA GLN A 353 -32.96 2.68 -97.43
C GLN A 353 -32.69 3.09 -95.97
N LEU A 354 -33.70 3.00 -95.09
CA LEU A 354 -33.56 3.26 -93.66
C LEU A 354 -32.61 2.26 -92.98
N LEU A 355 -32.70 0.96 -93.28
CA LEU A 355 -31.75 -0.04 -92.78
C LEU A 355 -30.31 0.22 -93.28
N GLY A 356 -30.16 0.72 -94.51
CA GLY A 356 -28.87 1.15 -95.05
C GLY A 356 -28.27 2.33 -94.27
N GLN A 357 -29.10 3.32 -93.91
CA GLN A 357 -28.70 4.46 -93.07
C GLN A 357 -28.30 4.01 -91.66
N ILE A 358 -29.13 3.20 -90.98
CA ILE A 358 -28.85 2.68 -89.64
C ILE A 358 -27.52 1.90 -89.63
N ARG A 359 -27.25 1.08 -90.65
CA ARG A 359 -25.97 0.37 -90.77
C ARG A 359 -24.78 1.31 -90.94
N ASN A 360 -24.92 2.37 -91.74
CA ASN A 360 -23.85 3.34 -91.93
C ASN A 360 -23.58 4.11 -90.62
N GLU A 361 -24.61 4.52 -89.90
CA GLU A 361 -24.47 5.19 -88.60
C GLU A 361 -23.90 4.26 -87.52
N LEU A 362 -24.25 2.97 -87.53
CA LEU A 362 -23.63 1.97 -86.65
C LEU A 362 -22.15 1.76 -87.00
N ASN A 363 -21.79 1.76 -88.28
CA ASN A 363 -20.40 1.61 -88.72
C ASN A 363 -19.55 2.83 -88.36
N THR A 364 -20.07 4.05 -88.51
CA THR A 364 -19.37 5.26 -88.09
C THR A 364 -19.19 5.30 -86.57
N SER A 365 -20.22 4.91 -85.82
CA SER A 365 -20.15 4.83 -84.35
C SER A 365 -19.16 3.77 -83.86
N TRP A 366 -19.10 2.61 -84.53
CA TRP A 366 -18.14 1.55 -84.20
C TRP A 366 -16.69 1.95 -84.54
N ALA A 367 -16.46 2.61 -85.68
CA ALA A 367 -15.14 3.11 -86.06
C ALA A 367 -14.63 4.22 -85.10
N SER A 368 -15.54 5.06 -84.61
CA SER A 368 -15.23 6.07 -83.58
C SER A 368 -14.87 5.44 -82.24
N CYS A 369 -15.47 4.30 -81.90
CA CYS A 369 -15.19 3.57 -80.66
C CYS A 369 -13.85 2.82 -80.73
N GLY A 370 -13.45 2.30 -81.89
CA GLY A 370 -12.15 1.61 -82.07
C GLY A 370 -10.92 2.51 -82.23
N SER A 371 -11.09 3.83 -82.24
CA SER A 371 -9.99 4.81 -82.42
C SER A 371 -9.67 5.62 -81.15
N CYS A 372 -10.38 5.38 -80.04
CA CYS A 372 -10.07 5.85 -78.69
C CYS A 372 -9.59 4.66 -77.86
#